data_AF-A0A7S3YYM2-F1
#
_entry.id   AF-A0A7S3YYM2-F1
#
_cell.length_a   1.000
_cell.length_b   1.000
_cell.length_c   1.000
_cell.angle_alpha   90.00
_cell.angle_beta   90.00
_cell.angle_gamma   90.00
#
_symmetry.space_group_name_H-M   'P 1'
#
loop_
_entity.id
_entity.type
_entity.pdbx_description
1 polymer ?
#
loop_
_entity_poly.entity_id
_entity_poly.type
_entity_poly.pdbx_seq_one_letter_code
_entity_poly.pdbx_strand_id
1 'polypeptide(L)'
;MMVVKHRNEEGGLGFYRYKNVTQGGNWIIQPALHNAGDVASLLPGDAPLSTFRVLTASKLGLDSKMAGAGGDGGNDDEDGGSVRTLTTVWRAGRSGATTDHVSVLFDVNKSNGKVNRGTTNQHWYQLGPFKWLTSPWTQDIQYHDHPDTKKKIKGKVIKGMKAIVGIAEKAHRVLVPRVPLVGWDVAVTDKGILLLEGNFSCNFFMGTVDYDWYYDFCDAYFRELWGKRDKATTAPTMPAPAADNRDERK
;
A
#
# COMPACT_ATOMS: atom_id res chain seq x y z
N MET A 1 2.48 -23.17 14.29
CA MET A 1 2.08 -23.10 12.86
C MET A 1 3.18 -22.39 12.08
N MET A 2 3.53 -22.86 10.88
CA MET A 2 4.46 -22.18 9.98
C MET A 2 3.69 -21.57 8.81
N VAL A 3 4.12 -20.40 8.36
CA VAL A 3 3.64 -19.75 7.14
C VAL A 3 4.72 -19.93 6.07
N VAL A 4 4.31 -20.46 4.91
CA VAL A 4 5.18 -20.68 3.76
C VAL A 4 4.57 -19.91 2.59
N LYS A 5 5.26 -18.89 2.10
CA LYS A 5 4.83 -18.04 0.97
C LYS A 5 5.91 -18.05 -0.11
N HIS A 6 5.52 -18.00 -1.38
CA HIS A 6 6.48 -17.80 -2.46
C HIS A 6 6.97 -16.34 -2.49
N ARG A 7 8.26 -16.11 -2.77
CA ARG A 7 8.91 -14.78 -2.73
C ARG A 7 8.23 -13.72 -3.63
N ASN A 8 7.62 -14.16 -4.73
CA ASN A 8 7.02 -13.27 -5.73
C ASN A 8 5.47 -13.25 -5.73
N GLU A 9 4.79 -13.93 -4.80
CA GLU A 9 3.32 -13.95 -4.84
C GLU A 9 2.72 -12.65 -4.28
N GLU A 10 2.31 -11.80 -5.22
CA GLU A 10 1.34 -10.73 -5.06
C GLU A 10 0.00 -11.34 -4.60
N GLY A 11 -0.71 -10.72 -3.67
CA GLY A 11 -1.97 -11.23 -3.11
C GLY A 11 -3.15 -11.39 -4.08
N GLY A 12 -2.92 -11.38 -5.40
CA GLY A 12 -3.95 -11.45 -6.43
C GLY A 12 -3.56 -12.06 -7.79
N LEU A 13 -2.30 -12.38 -8.08
CA LEU A 13 -1.89 -12.97 -9.37
C LEU A 13 -1.35 -14.40 -9.20
N GLY A 14 -2.12 -15.37 -9.67
CA GLY A 14 -1.67 -16.73 -9.94
C GLY A 14 -1.33 -17.53 -8.69
N PHE A 15 -2.32 -18.19 -8.12
CA PHE A 15 -2.14 -19.15 -7.05
C PHE A 15 -1.39 -20.39 -7.58
N TYR A 16 -0.10 -20.53 -7.26
CA TYR A 16 0.64 -21.74 -7.58
C TYR A 16 0.56 -22.74 -6.41
N ARG A 17 -0.14 -23.86 -6.64
CA ARG A 17 -0.16 -25.00 -5.69
C ARG A 17 1.08 -25.85 -5.89
N TYR A 18 1.93 -25.90 -4.88
CA TYR A 18 2.99 -26.91 -4.78
C TYR A 18 2.57 -27.96 -3.75
N LYS A 19 2.73 -29.24 -4.10
CA LYS A 19 2.27 -30.38 -3.28
C LYS A 19 3.02 -30.46 -1.94
N ASN A 20 4.28 -30.03 -1.91
CA ASN A 20 5.09 -29.85 -0.70
C ASN A 20 6.36 -29.03 -1.02
N VAL A 21 7.12 -28.69 0.03
CA VAL A 21 8.38 -27.89 -0.06
C VAL A 21 9.52 -28.55 -0.85
N THR A 22 9.40 -29.84 -1.21
CA THR A 22 10.45 -30.58 -1.96
C THR A 22 10.37 -30.40 -3.46
N GLN A 23 9.30 -29.79 -3.98
CA GLN A 23 9.05 -29.60 -5.42
C GLN A 23 9.73 -28.33 -5.99
N GLY A 24 10.71 -27.77 -5.27
CA GLY A 24 11.38 -26.51 -5.66
C GLY A 24 10.55 -25.26 -5.35
N GLY A 25 11.13 -24.07 -5.57
CA GLY A 25 10.51 -22.76 -5.35
C GLY A 25 11.35 -21.82 -4.48
N ASN A 26 11.16 -20.52 -4.64
CA ASN A 26 11.82 -19.50 -3.82
C ASN A 26 10.91 -19.16 -2.64
N TRP A 27 11.13 -19.84 -1.52
CA TRP A 27 10.23 -19.79 -0.36
C TRP A 27 10.69 -18.79 0.69
N ILE A 28 9.72 -18.06 1.23
CA ILE A 28 9.82 -17.37 2.51
C ILE A 28 9.10 -18.25 3.52
N ILE A 29 9.84 -18.71 4.53
CA ILE A 29 9.31 -19.55 5.61
C ILE A 29 9.45 -18.75 6.90
N GLN A 30 8.34 -18.60 7.62
CA GLN A 30 8.34 -17.90 8.91
C GLN A 30 7.40 -18.58 9.92
N PRO A 31 7.64 -18.41 11.23
CA PRO A 31 6.64 -18.72 12.23
C PRO A 31 5.36 -17.89 12.00
N ALA A 32 4.21 -18.46 12.31
CA ALA A 32 2.97 -17.69 12.37
C ALA A 32 3.12 -16.52 13.37
N LEU A 33 2.58 -15.37 12.97
CA LEU A 33 2.52 -14.17 13.80
C LEU A 33 1.12 -14.03 14.36
N HIS A 34 1.02 -13.48 15.58
CA HIS A 34 -0.25 -13.27 16.25
C HIS A 34 -0.46 -11.78 16.52
N ASN A 35 -1.73 -11.34 16.49
CA ASN A 35 -2.09 -9.97 16.84
C ASN A 35 -1.64 -9.66 18.28
N ALA A 36 -1.06 -8.48 18.50
CA ALA A 36 -0.76 -8.00 19.85
C ALA A 36 -2.03 -7.92 20.71
N GLY A 37 -1.89 -8.04 22.04
CA GLY A 37 -3.03 -8.15 22.94
C GLY A 37 -4.05 -7.00 22.85
N ASP A 38 -3.59 -5.78 22.57
CA ASP A 38 -4.46 -4.61 22.38
C ASP A 38 -5.29 -4.70 21.09
N VAL A 39 -4.67 -5.07 19.97
CA VAL A 39 -5.36 -5.30 18.69
C VAL A 39 -6.25 -6.53 18.77
N ALA A 40 -5.74 -7.65 19.30
CA ALA A 40 -6.48 -8.90 19.47
C ALA A 40 -7.73 -8.72 20.34
N SER A 41 -7.67 -7.86 21.37
CA SER A 41 -8.82 -7.57 22.23
C SER A 41 -10.01 -6.98 21.49
N LEU A 42 -9.80 -6.38 20.32
CA LEU A 42 -10.82 -5.77 19.48
C LEU A 42 -11.43 -6.76 18.46
N LEU A 43 -10.79 -7.91 18.26
CA LEU A 43 -11.11 -8.89 17.23
C LEU A 43 -11.82 -10.13 17.82
N PRO A 44 -12.39 -10.99 16.96
CA PRO A 44 -12.71 -12.38 17.29
C PRO A 44 -11.48 -13.16 17.77
N GLY A 45 -11.68 -14.18 18.62
CA GLY A 45 -10.58 -14.97 19.16
C GLY A 45 -9.84 -15.82 18.12
N ASP A 46 -10.50 -16.14 17.01
CA ASP A 46 -10.01 -16.92 15.87
C ASP A 46 -9.64 -16.03 14.67
N ALA A 47 -9.63 -14.71 14.82
CA ALA A 47 -9.32 -13.80 13.72
C ALA A 47 -7.88 -14.00 13.20
N PRO A 48 -7.67 -13.90 11.87
CA PRO A 48 -6.33 -13.95 11.32
C PRO A 48 -5.50 -12.74 11.76
N LEU A 49 -4.21 -12.77 11.44
CA LEU A 49 -3.33 -11.61 11.62
C LEU A 49 -3.92 -10.41 10.87
N SER A 50 -4.26 -9.36 11.62
CA SER A 50 -4.81 -8.12 11.09
C SER A 50 -3.68 -7.13 10.86
N THR A 51 -3.79 -6.36 9.77
CA THR A 51 -2.70 -5.48 9.35
C THR A 51 -3.18 -4.05 9.09
N PHE A 52 -2.23 -3.13 9.11
CA PHE A 52 -2.40 -1.73 8.76
C PHE A 52 -1.87 -1.53 7.35
N ARG A 53 -2.76 -1.15 6.44
CA ARG A 53 -2.42 -0.63 5.13
C ARG A 53 -1.98 0.83 5.30
N VAL A 54 -0.68 1.07 5.26
CA VAL A 54 -0.09 2.40 5.34
C VAL A 54 0.29 2.84 3.94
N LEU A 55 -0.43 3.82 3.39
CA LEU A 55 -0.15 4.35 2.07
C LEU A 55 0.87 5.47 2.18
N THR A 56 1.97 5.35 1.47
CA THR A 56 3.06 6.33 1.49
C THR A 56 3.33 6.85 0.09
N ALA A 57 3.70 8.13 -0.01
CA ALA A 57 4.09 8.80 -1.23
C ALA A 57 5.52 9.29 -1.14
N SER A 58 6.28 9.18 -2.23
CA SER A 58 7.64 9.69 -2.32
C SER A 58 7.78 10.72 -3.44
N LYS A 59 8.39 11.87 -3.13
CA LYS A 59 8.85 12.87 -4.09
C LYS A 59 10.33 12.65 -4.50
N LEU A 60 11.04 11.66 -3.93
CA LEU A 60 12.43 11.37 -4.29
C LEU A 60 12.60 10.83 -5.73
N GLY A 61 11.51 10.42 -6.37
CA GLY A 61 11.49 10.09 -7.79
C GLY A 61 11.58 11.31 -8.71
N LEU A 62 11.24 12.51 -8.20
CA LEU A 62 11.25 13.75 -8.96
C LEU A 62 12.65 14.35 -9.06
N ASP A 63 12.92 15.05 -10.16
CA ASP A 63 14.13 15.85 -10.31
C ASP A 63 14.07 17.04 -9.33
N SER A 64 15.21 17.37 -8.69
CA SER A 64 15.30 18.33 -7.57
C SER A 64 14.72 19.74 -7.82
N LYS A 65 14.53 20.13 -9.09
CA LYS A 65 13.90 21.40 -9.47
C LYS A 65 12.37 21.41 -9.36
N MET A 66 11.72 20.24 -9.43
CA MET A 66 10.26 20.10 -9.33
C MET A 66 9.80 19.72 -7.92
N ALA A 67 10.71 19.17 -7.09
CA ALA A 67 10.42 18.81 -5.71
C ALA A 67 9.97 20.00 -4.84
N GLY A 68 10.41 21.23 -5.16
CA GLY A 68 10.07 22.47 -4.43
C GLY A 68 8.98 23.33 -5.07
N ALA A 69 8.29 22.87 -6.12
CA ALA A 69 7.32 23.69 -6.86
C ALA A 69 5.85 23.50 -6.44
N GLY A 70 5.55 22.59 -5.51
CA GLY A 70 4.22 22.41 -4.91
C GLY A 70 4.23 22.99 -3.50
N GLY A 71 3.55 24.11 -3.29
CA GLY A 71 3.64 24.93 -2.09
C GLY A 71 3.26 24.22 -0.79
N ASP A 72 4.05 24.45 0.25
CA ASP A 72 3.57 25.08 1.48
C ASP A 72 4.79 25.76 2.14
N GLY A 73 4.62 26.98 2.62
CA GLY A 73 5.60 27.70 3.44
C GLY A 73 5.60 27.18 4.88
N GLY A 74 5.51 25.86 5.06
CA GLY A 74 5.54 25.20 6.36
C GLY A 74 6.88 24.53 6.56
N ASN A 75 7.63 24.96 7.58
CA ASN A 75 8.89 24.38 8.06
C ASN A 75 9.21 22.98 7.51
N ASP A 76 10.03 22.94 6.47
CA ASP A 76 10.66 21.72 5.92
C ASP A 76 11.77 21.16 6.84
N ASP A 77 11.94 21.73 8.02
CA ASP A 77 12.86 21.30 9.07
C ASP A 77 12.02 20.66 10.19
N GLU A 78 11.88 19.32 10.25
CA GLU A 78 12.74 18.53 11.14
C GLU A 78 12.87 17.02 10.79
N ASP A 79 12.33 16.49 9.68
CA ASP A 79 12.53 15.05 9.36
C ASP A 79 12.40 14.65 7.87
N GLY A 80 13.27 15.16 6.99
CA GLY A 80 13.52 14.56 5.67
C GLY A 80 12.29 14.40 4.76
N GLY A 81 11.61 15.52 4.48
CA GLY A 81 10.28 15.69 3.84
C GLY A 81 10.06 15.17 2.42
N SER A 82 10.72 14.08 2.02
CA SER A 82 10.59 13.50 0.68
C SER A 82 9.63 12.32 0.62
N VAL A 83 9.36 11.65 1.75
CA VAL A 83 8.40 10.55 1.87
C VAL A 83 7.37 10.90 2.92
N ARG A 84 6.08 10.79 2.58
CA ARG A 84 4.94 11.14 3.46
C ARG A 84 3.91 10.01 3.49
N THR A 85 3.36 9.73 4.66
CA THR A 85 2.15 8.90 4.78
C THR A 85 0.89 9.66 4.41
N LEU A 86 0.16 9.14 3.42
CA LEU A 86 -1.11 9.70 2.94
C LEU A 86 -2.26 9.27 3.85
N THR A 87 -2.41 7.97 4.04
CA THR A 87 -3.52 7.39 4.79
C THR A 87 -3.13 6.09 5.48
N THR A 88 -3.91 5.69 6.48
CA THR A 88 -3.70 4.44 7.22
C THR A 88 -5.04 3.78 7.46
N VAL A 89 -5.18 2.55 6.98
CA VAL A 89 -6.41 1.76 7.11
C VAL A 89 -6.08 0.46 7.82
N TRP A 90 -6.80 0.16 8.90
CA TRP A 90 -6.67 -1.10 9.62
C TRP A 90 -7.64 -2.14 9.04
N ARG A 91 -7.09 -3.25 8.57
CA ARG A 91 -7.81 -4.43 8.09
C ARG A 91 -8.11 -5.34 9.28
N ALA A 92 -9.26 -5.11 9.92
CA ALA A 92 -9.72 -5.93 11.04
C ALA A 92 -10.26 -7.27 10.54
N GLY A 93 -9.51 -8.35 10.79
CA GLY A 93 -9.82 -9.70 10.31
C GLY A 93 -11.13 -10.26 10.86
N ARG A 94 -11.86 -10.99 10.00
CA ARG A 94 -13.12 -11.66 10.35
C ARG A 94 -12.90 -13.05 10.95
N SER A 95 -13.86 -13.52 11.74
CA SER A 95 -13.88 -14.88 12.26
C SER A 95 -13.89 -15.92 11.12
N GLY A 96 -13.16 -17.02 11.28
CA GLY A 96 -13.03 -18.10 10.30
C GLY A 96 -12.21 -17.78 9.04
N ALA A 97 -11.69 -16.56 8.89
CA ALA A 97 -10.90 -16.17 7.72
C ALA A 97 -9.45 -16.70 7.81
N THR A 98 -8.91 -17.13 6.66
CA THR A 98 -7.50 -17.56 6.58
C THR A 98 -6.52 -16.38 6.57
N THR A 99 -6.91 -15.26 5.97
CA THR A 99 -6.12 -14.03 5.87
C THR A 99 -7.02 -12.81 6.07
N ASP A 100 -6.41 -11.64 6.30
CA ASP A 100 -7.11 -10.37 6.43
C ASP A 100 -7.64 -9.78 5.11
N HIS A 101 -7.57 -10.54 4.01
CA HIS A 101 -8.32 -10.22 2.79
C HIS A 101 -9.83 -10.26 3.04
N VAL A 102 -10.27 -11.03 4.04
CA VAL A 102 -11.63 -10.99 4.57
C VAL A 102 -11.61 -10.18 5.86
N SER A 103 -11.76 -8.86 5.71
CA SER A 103 -11.69 -7.90 6.82
C SER A 103 -12.72 -6.79 6.71
N VAL A 104 -12.89 -6.05 7.81
CA VAL A 104 -13.47 -4.71 7.79
C VAL A 104 -12.33 -3.70 7.78
N LEU A 105 -12.42 -2.73 6.87
CA LEU A 105 -11.42 -1.71 6.62
C LEU A 105 -11.75 -0.48 7.45
N PHE A 106 -11.08 -0.27 8.58
CA PHE A 106 -11.27 0.90 9.43
C PHE A 106 -10.26 1.99 9.10
N ASP A 107 -10.74 3.20 8.80
CA ASP A 107 -9.87 4.36 8.71
C ASP A 107 -9.23 4.66 10.09
N VAL A 108 -7.92 4.92 10.11
CA VAL A 108 -7.18 5.22 11.34
C VAL A 108 -6.45 6.53 11.17
N ASN A 109 -6.67 7.45 12.11
CA ASN A 109 -5.95 8.71 12.10
C ASN A 109 -4.45 8.46 12.35
N LYS A 110 -3.64 8.74 11.32
CA LYS A 110 -2.20 8.52 11.32
C LYS A 110 -1.41 9.29 12.39
N SER A 111 -1.93 10.39 12.94
CA SER A 111 -1.20 11.18 13.96
C SER A 111 -1.43 10.67 15.38
N ASN A 112 -2.63 10.17 15.69
CA ASN A 112 -3.01 9.79 17.06
C ASN A 112 -3.51 8.34 17.22
N GLY A 113 -3.62 7.58 16.14
CA GLY A 113 -4.08 6.18 16.14
C GLY A 113 -5.57 6.00 16.40
N LYS A 114 -6.36 7.08 16.42
CA LYS A 114 -7.81 7.00 16.66
C LYS A 114 -8.50 6.35 15.47
N VAL A 115 -9.25 5.29 15.74
CA VAL A 115 -10.00 4.56 14.74
C VAL A 115 -11.31 5.29 14.43
N ASN A 116 -11.53 5.54 13.14
CA ASN A 116 -12.73 6.16 12.60
C ASN A 116 -13.73 5.07 12.17
N ARG A 117 -14.46 5.30 11.07
CA ARG A 117 -15.51 4.40 10.59
C ARG A 117 -14.90 3.30 9.72
N GLY A 118 -15.52 2.13 9.75
CA GLY A 118 -15.14 1.00 8.92
C GLY A 118 -15.99 0.87 7.66
N THR A 119 -15.44 0.26 6.63
CA THR A 119 -16.14 -0.11 5.39
C THR A 119 -15.73 -1.52 4.96
N THR A 120 -16.35 -2.05 3.92
CA THR A 120 -15.92 -3.30 3.26
C THR A 120 -15.77 -3.09 1.76
N ASN A 121 -14.74 -3.70 1.19
CA ASN A 121 -14.47 -3.67 -0.25
C ASN A 121 -14.97 -4.94 -0.98
N GLN A 122 -15.75 -5.80 -0.31
CA GLN A 122 -16.16 -7.10 -0.85
C GLN A 122 -17.01 -6.97 -2.14
N HIS A 123 -17.65 -5.83 -2.37
CA HIS A 123 -18.39 -5.56 -3.59
C HIS A 123 -17.48 -5.36 -4.83
N TRP A 124 -16.23 -4.90 -4.67
CA TRP A 124 -15.29 -4.67 -5.78
C TRP A 124 -14.88 -5.96 -6.50
N TYR A 125 -14.97 -7.11 -5.81
CA TYR A 125 -14.59 -8.41 -6.35
C TYR A 125 -15.78 -9.26 -6.82
N GLN A 126 -16.99 -8.69 -6.85
CA GLN A 126 -18.18 -9.37 -7.36
C GLN A 126 -18.26 -9.28 -8.89
N LEU A 127 -17.40 -10.01 -9.58
CA LEU A 127 -17.35 -10.09 -11.05
C LEU A 127 -18.31 -11.17 -11.58
N GLY A 128 -19.04 -10.87 -12.66
CA GLY A 128 -19.86 -11.84 -13.40
C GLY A 128 -21.19 -11.29 -13.92
N PRO A 129 -21.77 -11.87 -15.00
CA PRO A 129 -22.94 -11.32 -15.71
C PRO A 129 -24.25 -11.38 -14.93
N PHE A 130 -24.28 -12.00 -13.74
CA PHE A 130 -25.45 -12.05 -12.86
C PHE A 130 -25.23 -11.33 -11.52
N LYS A 131 -24.00 -10.83 -11.28
CA LYS A 131 -23.66 -10.14 -10.03
C LYS A 131 -24.21 -8.71 -9.98
N TRP A 132 -24.49 -8.10 -11.13
CA TRP A 132 -25.14 -6.79 -11.23
C TRP A 132 -26.57 -6.77 -10.64
N LEU A 133 -27.24 -7.93 -10.57
CA LEU A 133 -28.58 -8.08 -9.98
C LEU A 133 -28.57 -8.16 -8.44
N THR A 134 -27.45 -8.56 -7.85
CA THR A 134 -27.34 -8.89 -6.41
C THR A 134 -26.32 -8.03 -5.68
N SER A 135 -25.46 -7.32 -6.41
CA SER A 135 -24.44 -6.45 -5.84
C SER A 135 -25.03 -5.06 -5.63
N PRO A 136 -25.07 -4.56 -4.39
CA PRO A 136 -25.39 -3.18 -4.14
C PRO A 136 -24.28 -2.30 -4.75
N TRP A 137 -24.67 -1.54 -5.78
CA TRP A 137 -23.80 -0.66 -6.58
C TRP A 137 -23.16 0.46 -5.76
N THR A 138 -23.77 0.78 -4.61
CA THR A 138 -23.25 1.67 -3.59
C THR A 138 -23.45 0.99 -2.24
N GLN A 139 -22.38 0.88 -1.45
CA GLN A 139 -22.50 0.44 -0.07
C GLN A 139 -22.07 1.60 0.83
N ASP A 140 -23.07 2.27 1.39
CA ASP A 140 -22.91 3.24 2.49
C ASP A 140 -22.84 2.52 3.85
N ILE A 141 -22.42 1.24 3.85
CA ILE A 141 -22.35 0.44 5.08
C ILE A 141 -21.13 0.90 5.87
N GLN A 142 -21.41 1.71 6.89
CA GLN A 142 -20.40 2.21 7.80
C GLN A 142 -20.42 1.40 9.09
N TYR A 143 -19.31 0.73 9.36
CA TYR A 143 -19.12 -0.03 10.59
C TYR A 143 -18.62 0.89 11.70
N HIS A 144 -19.25 0.81 12.86
CA HIS A 144 -18.75 1.41 14.11
C HIS A 144 -18.23 0.35 15.07
N ASP A 145 -18.76 -0.86 14.94
CA ASP A 145 -18.45 -2.03 15.75
C ASP A 145 -17.93 -3.15 14.84
N HIS A 146 -17.17 -4.07 15.42
CA HIS A 146 -16.74 -5.26 14.69
C HIS A 146 -17.96 -6.16 14.43
N PRO A 147 -18.24 -6.56 13.18
CA PRO A 147 -19.47 -7.27 12.82
C PRO A 147 -19.65 -8.61 13.54
N ASP A 148 -18.54 -9.31 13.83
CA ASP A 148 -18.58 -10.65 14.47
C ASP A 148 -18.65 -10.59 16.00
N THR A 149 -17.96 -9.63 16.64
CA THR A 149 -17.89 -9.56 18.12
C THR A 149 -18.82 -8.51 18.71
N LYS A 150 -19.39 -7.63 17.86
CA LYS A 150 -20.12 -6.41 18.24
C LYS A 150 -19.33 -5.47 19.15
N LYS A 151 -18.01 -5.64 19.27
CA LYS A 151 -17.14 -4.76 20.04
C LYS A 151 -17.06 -3.41 19.34
N LYS A 152 -17.19 -2.32 20.10
CA LYS A 152 -17.05 -0.96 19.59
C LYS A 152 -15.62 -0.64 19.19
N ILE A 153 -15.42 -0.39 17.89
CA ILE A 153 -14.13 -0.12 17.27
C ILE A 153 -13.92 1.38 17.09
N LYS A 154 -14.93 2.09 16.59
CA LYS A 154 -14.85 3.55 16.38
C LYS A 154 -14.54 4.27 17.69
N GLY A 155 -13.53 5.13 17.65
CA GLY A 155 -13.04 5.92 18.77
C GLY A 155 -12.01 5.21 19.64
N LYS A 156 -11.72 3.92 19.42
CA LYS A 156 -10.57 3.25 20.04
C LYS A 156 -9.27 3.83 19.49
N VAL A 157 -8.20 3.69 20.25
CA VAL A 157 -6.87 4.18 19.89
C VAL A 157 -5.94 2.98 19.72
N ILE A 158 -5.36 2.84 18.53
CA ILE A 158 -4.29 1.90 18.26
C ILE A 158 -2.98 2.46 18.81
N LYS A 159 -2.33 1.70 19.70
CA LYS A 159 -1.06 2.11 20.29
C LYS A 159 0.07 1.97 19.25
N GLY A 160 1.11 2.78 19.40
CA GLY A 160 2.28 2.70 18.53
C GLY A 160 2.09 3.24 17.11
N MET A 161 1.08 4.09 16.88
CA MET A 161 0.80 4.65 15.54
C MET A 161 2.01 5.32 14.90
N LYS A 162 2.80 6.10 15.67
CA LYS A 162 4.05 6.71 15.19
C LYS A 162 5.04 5.67 14.65
N ALA A 163 5.14 4.51 15.30
CA ALA A 163 6.04 3.43 14.87
C ALA A 163 5.51 2.68 13.64
N ILE A 164 4.19 2.49 13.54
CA ILE A 164 3.52 1.89 12.37
C ILE A 164 3.71 2.76 11.12
N VAL A 165 3.54 4.08 11.26
CA VAL A 165 3.80 5.04 10.19
C VAL A 165 5.29 5.12 9.87
N GLY A 166 6.12 5.27 10.90
CA GLY A 166 7.56 5.46 10.74
C GLY A 166 8.27 4.28 10.07
N ILE A 167 7.85 3.02 10.35
CA ILE A 167 8.44 1.86 9.66
C ILE A 167 8.10 1.85 8.17
N ALA A 168 6.89 2.26 7.79
CA ALA A 168 6.46 2.33 6.39
C ALA A 168 7.18 3.46 5.63
N GLU A 169 7.29 4.65 6.23
CA GLU A 169 8.02 5.77 5.62
C GLU A 169 9.51 5.45 5.48
N LYS A 170 10.12 4.85 6.50
CA LYS A 170 11.50 4.38 6.44
C LYS A 170 11.68 3.32 5.34
N ALA A 171 10.77 2.35 5.25
CA ALA A 171 10.83 1.31 4.23
C ALA A 171 10.74 1.89 2.81
N HIS A 172 9.83 2.82 2.57
CA HIS A 172 9.72 3.51 1.29
C HIS A 172 11.00 4.28 0.96
N ARG A 173 11.52 5.06 1.90
CA ARG A 173 12.75 5.85 1.73
C ARG A 173 13.97 4.98 1.40
N VAL A 174 14.10 3.81 2.06
CA VAL A 174 15.30 2.96 1.94
C VAL A 174 15.20 1.97 0.78
N LEU A 175 14.05 1.33 0.59
CA LEU A 175 13.93 0.19 -0.34
C LEU A 175 13.53 0.64 -1.74
N VAL A 176 12.66 1.63 -1.85
CA VAL A 176 12.03 2.04 -3.11
C VAL A 176 11.85 3.55 -3.23
N PRO A 177 12.88 4.36 -2.95
CA PRO A 177 12.74 5.82 -2.84
C PRO A 177 12.11 6.48 -4.07
N ARG A 178 12.35 5.93 -5.26
CA ARG A 178 11.91 6.53 -6.53
C ARG A 178 10.52 6.08 -6.99
N VAL A 179 9.87 5.19 -6.24
CA VAL A 179 8.49 4.76 -6.55
C VAL A 179 7.53 5.82 -6.01
N PRO A 180 6.56 6.33 -6.79
CA PRO A 180 5.71 7.42 -6.31
C PRO A 180 4.81 7.02 -5.14
N LEU A 181 4.19 5.83 -5.20
CA LEU A 181 3.21 5.36 -4.22
C LEU A 181 3.48 3.91 -3.84
N VAL A 182 3.38 3.61 -2.54
CA VAL A 182 3.46 2.24 -2.03
C VAL A 182 2.46 2.07 -0.89
N GLY A 183 1.66 0.99 -0.96
CA GLY A 183 0.85 0.51 0.15
C GLY A 183 1.60 -0.53 0.95
N TRP A 184 1.97 -0.21 2.19
CA TRP A 184 2.67 -1.12 3.08
C TRP A 184 1.70 -1.84 4.00
N ASP A 185 1.90 -3.13 4.17
CA ASP A 185 1.20 -3.92 5.17
C ASP A 185 2.08 -4.04 6.41
N VAL A 186 1.62 -3.42 7.49
CA VAL A 186 2.31 -3.41 8.79
C VAL A 186 1.45 -4.16 9.81
N ALA A 187 2.03 -5.09 10.56
CA ALA A 187 1.33 -5.81 11.61
C ALA A 187 1.80 -5.37 13.00
N VAL A 188 0.86 -5.23 13.93
CA VAL A 188 1.14 -5.05 15.36
C VAL A 188 1.00 -6.41 16.02
N THR A 189 2.13 -7.01 16.39
CA THR A 189 2.19 -8.41 16.81
C THR A 189 2.65 -8.55 18.24
N ASP A 190 2.48 -9.76 18.79
CA ASP A 190 3.10 -10.18 20.05
C ASP A 190 4.64 -10.08 20.06
N LYS A 191 5.27 -9.95 18.87
CA LYS A 191 6.72 -9.75 18.68
C LYS A 191 7.09 -8.31 18.34
N GLY A 192 6.16 -7.37 18.41
CA GLY A 192 6.34 -5.97 18.05
C GLY A 192 5.73 -5.60 16.69
N ILE A 193 6.08 -4.42 16.21
CA ILE A 193 5.56 -3.88 14.94
C ILE A 193 6.45 -4.36 13.79
N LEU A 194 5.85 -5.06 12.83
CA LEU A 194 6.56 -5.72 11.73
C LEU A 194 6.02 -5.26 10.38
N LEU A 195 6.93 -5.00 9.44
CA LEU A 195 6.60 -4.78 8.03
C LEU A 195 6.48 -6.14 7.34
N LEU A 196 5.37 -6.39 6.64
CA LEU A 196 5.08 -7.68 6.00
C LEU A 196 5.30 -7.64 4.50
N GLU A 197 4.68 -6.69 3.81
CA GLU A 197 4.77 -6.55 2.36
C GLU A 197 4.57 -5.10 1.90
N GLY A 198 5.07 -4.79 0.70
CA GLY A 198 4.78 -3.56 -0.03
C GLY A 198 4.02 -3.89 -1.30
N ASN A 199 2.94 -3.16 -1.56
CA ASN A 199 2.13 -3.27 -2.76
C ASN A 199 2.30 -2.01 -3.62
N PHE A 200 2.79 -2.19 -4.84
CA PHE A 200 3.01 -1.10 -5.80
C PHE A 200 1.75 -0.72 -6.59
N SER A 201 0.77 -1.64 -6.66
CA SER A 201 -0.60 -1.31 -7.02
C SER A 201 -1.40 -1.19 -5.73
N CYS A 202 -1.72 0.03 -5.32
CA CYS A 202 -2.32 0.28 -4.02
C CYS A 202 -3.55 1.18 -4.11
N ASN A 203 -4.58 0.80 -3.35
CA ASN A 203 -5.80 1.57 -3.19
C ASN A 203 -5.76 2.35 -1.88
N PHE A 204 -6.53 3.44 -1.80
CA PHE A 204 -6.72 4.23 -0.58
C PHE A 204 -7.69 3.58 0.42
N PHE A 205 -8.45 2.57 -0.01
CA PHE A 205 -9.41 1.79 0.80
C PHE A 205 -10.38 2.67 1.63
N MET A 206 -10.76 3.83 1.08
CA MET A 206 -11.59 4.85 1.74
C MET A 206 -10.99 5.42 3.04
N GLY A 207 -9.68 5.30 3.24
CA GLY A 207 -8.99 6.02 4.31
C GLY A 207 -9.09 7.54 4.11
N THR A 208 -8.92 8.29 5.20
CA THR A 208 -8.90 9.75 5.13
C THR A 208 -7.64 10.21 4.40
N VAL A 209 -7.82 11.01 3.34
CA VAL A 209 -6.75 11.50 2.46
C VAL A 209 -6.88 13.02 2.33
N ASP A 210 -5.72 13.67 2.34
CA ASP A 210 -5.53 15.06 1.95
C ASP A 210 -5.44 15.11 0.41
N TYR A 211 -6.59 15.28 -0.24
CA TYR A 211 -6.70 15.19 -1.69
C TYR A 211 -6.03 16.36 -2.41
N ASP A 212 -6.04 17.56 -1.84
CA ASP A 212 -5.39 18.72 -2.43
C ASP A 212 -3.89 18.46 -2.57
N TRP A 213 -3.23 18.04 -1.48
CA TRP A 213 -1.82 17.65 -1.54
C TRP A 213 -1.57 16.47 -2.48
N TYR A 214 -2.48 15.48 -2.51
CA TYR A 214 -2.34 14.31 -3.39
C TYR A 214 -2.43 14.70 -4.87
N TYR A 215 -3.32 15.62 -5.23
CA TYR A 215 -3.44 16.12 -6.58
C TYR A 215 -2.21 16.94 -6.98
N ASP A 216 -1.70 17.79 -6.10
CA ASP A 216 -0.44 18.53 -6.33
C ASP A 216 0.75 17.56 -6.50
N PHE A 217 0.78 16.51 -5.69
CA PHE A 217 1.78 15.45 -5.81
C PHE A 217 1.73 14.75 -7.17
N CYS A 218 0.52 14.36 -7.62
CA CYS A 218 0.33 13.75 -8.93
C CYS A 218 0.72 14.72 -10.07
N ASP A 219 0.29 15.98 -9.98
CA ASP A 219 0.59 17.01 -10.97
C ASP A 219 2.10 17.23 -11.13
N ALA A 220 2.87 17.22 -10.02
CA ALA A 220 4.32 17.32 -10.06
C ALA A 220 4.98 16.20 -10.89
N TYR A 221 4.56 14.94 -10.68
CA TYR A 221 5.04 13.80 -11.46
C TYR A 221 4.64 13.90 -12.93
N PHE A 222 3.41 14.31 -13.21
CA PHE A 222 2.94 14.49 -14.57
C PHE A 222 3.73 15.58 -15.31
N ARG A 223 3.93 16.76 -14.71
CA ARG A 223 4.73 17.85 -15.29
C ARG A 223 6.15 17.42 -15.60
N GLU A 224 6.76 16.62 -14.73
CA GLU A 224 8.10 16.09 -14.99
C GLU A 224 8.13 15.12 -16.18
N LEU A 225 7.16 14.20 -16.26
CA LEU A 225 7.04 13.28 -17.39
C LEU A 225 6.81 14.03 -18.70
N TRP A 226 5.97 15.07 -18.71
CA TRP A 226 5.75 15.94 -19.85
C TRP A 226 7.01 16.70 -20.25
N GLY A 227 7.70 17.34 -19.29
CA GLY A 227 8.94 18.05 -19.57
C GLY A 227 10.07 17.14 -20.08
N LYS A 228 10.12 15.88 -19.62
CA LYS A 228 11.06 14.87 -20.15
C LYS A 228 10.71 14.46 -21.59
N ARG A 229 9.42 14.32 -21.90
CA ARG A 229 8.94 14.03 -23.26
C ARG A 229 9.30 15.15 -24.24
N ASP A 230 9.05 16.40 -23.89
CA ASP A 230 9.31 17.56 -24.77
C ASP A 230 10.81 17.76 -25.05
N LYS A 231 11.66 17.46 -24.07
CA LYS A 231 13.12 17.43 -24.27
C LYS A 231 13.57 16.28 -25.18
N ALA A 232 12.91 15.12 -25.09
CA ALA A 232 13.24 13.99 -25.95
C ALA A 232 12.83 14.23 -27.42
N THR A 233 11.73 14.93 -27.68
CA THR A 233 11.30 15.30 -29.04
C THR A 233 12.10 16.43 -29.66
N THR A 234 12.79 17.25 -28.86
CA THR A 234 13.63 18.36 -29.33
C THR A 234 15.13 18.01 -29.40
N ALA A 235 15.53 16.83 -28.92
CA ALA A 235 16.90 16.35 -29.05
C ALA A 235 17.23 16.08 -30.54
N PRO A 236 18.40 16.53 -31.05
CA PRO A 236 18.78 16.27 -32.43
C PRO A 236 18.83 14.76 -32.66
N THR A 237 18.12 14.29 -33.69
CA THR A 237 18.21 12.92 -34.17
C THR A 237 19.67 12.61 -34.47
N MET A 238 20.20 11.55 -33.86
CA MET A 238 21.53 11.04 -34.18
C MET A 238 21.64 10.93 -35.71
N PRO A 239 22.72 11.45 -36.33
CA PRO A 239 22.90 11.29 -37.76
C PRO A 239 22.84 9.80 -38.10
N ALA A 240 22.11 9.47 -39.16
CA ALA A 240 22.04 8.10 -39.66
C ALA A 240 23.46 7.55 -39.82
N PRO A 241 23.72 6.29 -39.44
CA PRO A 241 25.04 5.70 -39.61
C PRO A 241 25.49 5.88 -41.06
N ALA A 242 26.70 6.43 -41.24
CA ALA A 242 27.26 6.67 -42.56
C ALA A 242 27.21 5.37 -43.38
N ALA A 243 26.67 5.45 -44.59
CA ALA A 243 26.63 4.32 -45.51
C ALA A 243 28.06 3.79 -45.69
N ASP A 244 28.25 2.51 -45.36
CA ASP A 244 29.51 1.79 -45.54
C ASP A 244 29.76 1.64 -47.04
N ASN A 245 30.52 2.57 -47.63
CA ASN A 245 31.02 2.48 -49.00
C ASN A 245 32.11 1.40 -49.09
N ARG A 246 31.70 0.14 -48.95
CA ARG A 246 32.51 -1.05 -49.26
C ARG A 246 31.89 -1.79 -50.44
N ASP A 247 31.86 -1.14 -51.59
CA ASP A 247 31.80 -1.84 -52.87
C ASP A 247 32.31 -0.90 -53.96
N GLU A 248 33.61 -0.99 -54.28
CA GLU A 248 34.21 -0.57 -55.55
C GLU A 248 35.73 -0.83 -55.50
N ARG A 249 36.12 -2.11 -55.48
CA ARG A 249 37.40 -2.58 -56.04
C ARG A 249 37.16 -3.93 -56.71
N LYS A 250 36.87 -3.86 -58.01
CA LYS A 250 37.19 -4.92 -58.97
C LYS A 250 38.32 -4.41 -59.85
#